data_AF-K0RME4-F1
#
_entry.id   AF-K0RME4-F1
#
_cell.length_a   1.000
_cell.length_b   1.000
_cell.length_c   1.000
_cell.angle_alpha   90.00
_cell.angle_beta   90.00
_cell.angle_gamma   90.00
#
_symmetry.space_group_name_H-M   'P 1'
#
loop_
_entity.id
_entity.type
_entity.pdbx_description
1 polymer ?
#
loop_
_entity_poly.entity_id
_entity_poly.type
_entity_poly.pdbx_seq_one_letter_code
_entity_poly.pdbx_strand_id
1 'polypeptide(L)'
;MADYKTYYINGTSPPYSTPKPCRFIEVERDTALNKVSSSNLAWALCHDYANWAGPIKLPSVVQMAHKLAELTGGMQDNGNSINYQKYAGKIFFL
;
A
#
# COMPACT_ATOMS: atom_id res chain seq x y z
N MET A 1 17.65 -11.06 19.05
CA MET A 1 16.79 -10.37 18.07
C MET A 1 16.54 -11.35 16.94
N ALA A 2 15.29 -11.62 16.58
CA ALA A 2 15.00 -12.45 15.41
C ALA A 2 15.46 -11.72 14.15
N ASP A 3 16.22 -12.39 13.29
CA ASP A 3 16.66 -11.85 12.01
C ASP A 3 15.54 -12.02 11.00
N TYR A 4 14.83 -10.93 10.68
CA TYR A 4 13.70 -10.96 9.75
C TYR A 4 14.18 -10.70 8.33
N LYS A 5 13.68 -11.50 7.40
CA LYS A 5 13.93 -11.31 5.97
C LYS A 5 13.50 -9.89 5.57
N THR A 6 14.43 -9.13 5.02
CA THR A 6 14.25 -7.72 4.66
C THR A 6 14.61 -7.52 3.20
N TYR A 7 13.85 -6.68 2.50
CA TYR A 7 14.18 -6.23 1.15
C TYR A 7 13.79 -4.77 0.95
N TYR A 8 14.31 -4.17 -0.12
CA TYR A 8 14.05 -2.78 -0.47
C TYR A 8 13.44 -2.68 -1.86
N ILE A 9 12.49 -1.77 -2.02
CA ILE A 9 11.93 -1.42 -3.32
C ILE A 9 12.19 0.06 -3.56
N ASN A 10 12.77 0.36 -4.72
CA ASN A 10 12.88 1.74 -5.21
C ASN A 10 11.60 2.10 -5.97
N GLY A 11 10.90 3.11 -5.48
CA GLY A 11 9.83 3.74 -6.24
C GLY A 11 10.38 4.66 -7.34
N THR A 12 9.48 5.28 -8.08
CA THR A 12 9.80 6.30 -9.08
C THR A 12 10.50 7.49 -8.43
N SER A 13 11.60 7.94 -9.01
CA SER A 13 12.25 9.17 -8.56
C SER A 13 11.43 10.38 -9.00
N PRO A 14 11.12 11.34 -8.10
CA PRO A 14 10.63 12.64 -8.51
C PRO A 14 11.66 13.33 -9.42
N PRO A 15 11.23 14.17 -10.37
CA PRO A 15 12.15 15.00 -11.14
C PRO A 15 13.10 15.75 -10.19
N TYR A 16 14.40 15.72 -10.50
CA TYR A 16 15.44 16.45 -9.78
C TYR A 16 15.69 16.03 -8.32
N SER A 17 15.41 14.78 -7.95
CA SER A 17 15.73 14.26 -6.61
C SER A 17 16.28 12.83 -6.66
N THR A 18 16.81 12.35 -5.53
CA THR A 18 17.23 10.96 -5.35
C THR A 18 16.06 10.13 -4.83
N PRO A 19 15.77 8.95 -5.42
CA PRO A 19 14.69 8.10 -4.96
C PRO A 19 14.99 7.61 -3.54
N LYS A 20 13.98 7.66 -2.66
CA LYS A 20 14.08 7.11 -1.31
C LYS A 20 13.49 5.69 -1.29
N PRO A 21 14.31 4.64 -1.10
CA PRO A 21 13.83 3.26 -1.04
C PRO A 21 12.83 3.05 0.11
N CYS A 22 11.88 2.15 -0.11
CA CYS A 22 11.00 1.62 0.93
C CYS A 22 11.56 0.29 1.43
N ARG A 23 11.75 0.18 2.74
CA ARG A 23 12.17 -1.06 3.41
C ARG A 23 10.95 -1.90 3.77
N PHE A 24 10.94 -3.15 3.35
CA PHE A 24 9.94 -4.14 3.72
C PHE A 24 10.58 -5.19 4.63
N ILE A 25 9.88 -5.54 5.70
CA ILE A 25 10.31 -6.53 6.70
C ILE A 25 9.24 -7.62 6.72
N GLU A 26 9.63 -8.84 6.42
CA GLU A 26 8.76 -10.01 6.42
C GLU A 26 8.80 -10.66 7.81
N VAL A 27 7.78 -10.33 8.62
CA VAL A 27 7.66 -10.83 10.00
C VAL A 27 7.11 -12.25 10.02
N GLU A 28 6.13 -12.51 9.16
CA GLU A 28 5.46 -13.80 9.02
C GLU A 28 5.20 -14.08 7.53
N ARG A 29 5.25 -15.36 7.16
CA ARG A 29 5.01 -15.82 5.80
C ARG A 29 4.08 -17.03 5.79
N ASP A 30 2.97 -16.89 5.08
CA ASP A 30 2.09 -18.02 4.78
C ASP A 30 2.81 -19.05 3.90
N THR A 31 2.70 -20.32 4.30
CA THR A 31 3.33 -21.44 3.57
C THR A 31 2.86 -21.54 2.11
N ALA A 32 1.61 -21.15 1.83
CA ALA A 32 1.05 -21.09 0.48
C ALA A 32 1.79 -20.12 -0.45
N LEU A 33 2.45 -19.09 0.11
CA LEU A 33 3.17 -18.07 -0.64
C LEU A 33 4.66 -18.40 -0.83
N ASN A 34 5.17 -19.53 -0.33
CA ASN A 34 6.60 -19.89 -0.40
C ASN A 34 7.21 -19.86 -1.81
N LYS A 35 6.40 -20.10 -2.86
CA LYS A 35 6.86 -20.07 -4.26
C LYS A 35 6.83 -18.67 -4.90
N VAL A 36 6.17 -17.70 -4.27
CA VAL A 36 6.02 -16.33 -4.78
C VAL A 36 7.10 -15.44 -4.20
N SER A 37 7.80 -14.65 -5.02
CA SER A 37 8.74 -13.66 -4.47
C SER A 37 7.98 -12.49 -3.84
N SER A 38 8.19 -12.22 -2.55
CA SER A 38 7.56 -11.10 -1.83
C SER A 38 7.89 -9.75 -2.47
N SER A 39 9.13 -9.58 -2.94
CA SER A 39 9.55 -8.33 -3.58
C SER A 39 8.86 -8.11 -4.91
N ASN A 40 8.68 -9.17 -5.71
CA ASN A 40 7.99 -9.06 -7.00
C ASN A 40 6.50 -8.83 -6.81
N LEU A 41 5.87 -9.51 -5.84
CA LEU A 41 4.48 -9.28 -5.51
C LEU A 41 4.26 -7.84 -5.01
N ALA A 42 5.08 -7.38 -4.07
CA ALA A 42 4.98 -6.01 -3.55
C ALA A 42 5.20 -4.96 -4.67
N TRP A 43 6.15 -5.19 -5.58
CA TRP A 43 6.38 -4.32 -6.74
C TRP A 43 5.20 -4.32 -7.71
N ALA A 44 4.61 -5.48 -8.00
CA ALA A 44 3.42 -5.57 -8.84
C ALA A 44 2.28 -4.73 -8.26
N LEU A 45 2.01 -4.89 -6.95
CA LEU A 45 0.99 -4.12 -6.25
C LEU A 45 1.24 -2.60 -6.25
N CYS A 46 2.48 -2.13 -6.41
CA CYS A 46 2.77 -0.70 -6.54
C CYS A 46 2.18 -0.08 -7.82
N HIS A 47 1.79 -0.88 -8.82
CA HIS A 47 1.22 -0.38 -10.08
C HIS A 47 -0.32 -0.35 -10.08
N ASP A 48 -0.95 -0.92 -9.07
CA ASP A 48 -2.42 -1.12 -9.04
C ASP A 48 -3.17 0.03 -8.34
N TYR A 49 -2.55 1.20 -8.17
CA TYR A 49 -3.22 2.35 -7.55
C TYR A 49 -3.89 3.24 -8.60
N ALA A 50 -5.21 3.12 -8.72
CA ALA A 50 -5.99 3.72 -9.81
C ALA A 50 -5.92 5.25 -9.89
N ASN A 51 -5.60 5.96 -8.80
CA ASN A 51 -5.53 7.42 -8.77
C ASN A 51 -4.12 7.96 -9.16
N TRP A 52 -3.23 7.10 -9.66
CA TRP A 52 -1.92 7.52 -10.18
C TRP A 52 -1.52 6.70 -11.40
N ALA A 53 -1.17 7.39 -12.50
CA ALA A 53 -0.69 6.72 -13.70
C ALA A 53 0.79 6.35 -13.55
N GLY A 54 1.04 5.14 -13.02
CA GLY A 54 2.38 4.56 -12.85
C GLY A 54 2.61 4.01 -11.44
N PRO A 55 3.81 3.47 -11.16
CA PRO A 55 4.09 2.89 -9.86
C PRO A 55 4.15 3.95 -8.76
N ILE A 56 3.47 3.67 -7.66
CA ILE A 56 3.54 4.44 -6.43
C ILE A 56 4.59 3.86 -5.46
N LYS A 57 4.88 4.61 -4.40
CA LYS A 57 5.95 4.33 -3.44
C LYS A 57 5.74 3.05 -2.60
N LEU A 58 4.49 2.67 -2.36
CA LEU A 58 4.08 1.54 -1.52
C LEU A 58 3.03 0.71 -2.29
N PRO A 59 2.78 -0.56 -1.93
CA PRO A 59 1.71 -1.35 -2.52
C PRO A 59 0.37 -0.61 -2.50
N SER A 60 -0.43 -0.74 -3.56
CA SER A 60 -1.72 -0.05 -3.75
C SER A 60 -2.63 -0.15 -2.53
N VAL A 61 -2.70 -1.33 -1.91
CA VAL A 61 -3.49 -1.59 -0.69
C VAL A 61 -3.10 -0.71 0.49
N VAL A 62 -1.81 -0.40 0.65
CA VAL A 62 -1.32 0.48 1.72
C VAL A 62 -1.69 1.93 1.43
N GLN A 63 -1.55 2.36 0.17
CA GLN A 63 -1.91 3.71 -0.25
C GLN A 63 -3.42 3.96 -0.18
N MET A 64 -4.23 2.97 -0.57
CA MET A 64 -5.68 3.00 -0.45
C MET A 64 -6.12 3.06 1.03
N ALA A 65 -5.51 2.25 1.90
CA ALA A 65 -5.77 2.31 3.34
C ALA A 65 -5.42 3.68 3.94
N HIS A 66 -4.29 4.26 3.53
CA HIS A 66 -3.89 5.60 3.94
C HIS A 66 -4.90 6.66 3.51
N LYS A 67 -5.38 6.63 2.25
CA LYS A 67 -6.39 7.58 1.75
C LYS A 67 -7.74 7.43 2.44
N LEU A 68 -8.19 6.21 2.70
CA LEU A 68 -9.40 5.98 3.49
C LEU A 68 -9.26 6.50 4.93
N ALA A 69 -8.11 6.26 5.58
CA ALA A 69 -7.83 6.75 6.92
C ALA A 69 -7.76 8.29 6.99
N GLU A 70 -7.15 8.92 5.98
CA GLU A 70 -7.10 10.39 5.87
C GLU A 70 -8.51 10.97 5.67
N LEU A 71 -9.32 10.39 4.78
CA LEU A 71 -10.69 10.83 4.54
C LEU A 71 -11.53 10.73 5.81
N THR A 72 -11.50 9.57 6.47
CA THR A 72 -12.28 9.32 7.71
C THR A 72 -11.84 10.24 8.84
N GLY A 73 -10.53 10.40 9.06
CA GLY A 73 -10.00 11.31 10.08
C GLY A 73 -10.27 12.79 9.81
N GLY A 74 -10.55 13.16 8.56
CA GLY A 74 -10.97 14.52 8.18
C GLY A 74 -12.47 14.80 8.36
N MET A 75 -13.30 13.77 8.60
CA MET A 75 -14.73 13.94 8.85
C MET A 75 -14.98 14.36 10.30
N GLN A 76 -15.98 15.23 10.53
CA GLN A 76 -16.33 15.70 11.89
C GLN A 76 -16.68 14.56 12.86
N ASP A 77 -17.21 13.46 12.34
CA ASP A 77 -17.62 12.28 13.08
C ASP A 77 -16.60 11.13 13.01
N ASN A 78 -15.39 11.39 12.50
CA ASN A 78 -14.33 10.40 12.27
C ASN A 78 -14.77 9.19 11.41
N GLY A 79 -15.70 9.39 10.48
CA GLY A 79 -16.15 8.34 9.57
C GLY A 79 -17.28 7.46 10.12
N ASN A 80 -17.88 7.79 11.26
CA ASN A 80 -19.02 7.04 11.81
C ASN A 80 -20.25 7.02 10.87
N SER A 81 -20.40 8.03 10.01
CA SER A 81 -21.45 8.11 8.99
C SER A 81 -21.15 7.28 7.73
N ILE A 82 -19.98 6.66 7.61
CA ILE A 82 -19.65 5.82 6.45
C ILE A 82 -20.45 4.51 6.52
N ASN A 83 -21.32 4.31 5.54
CA ASN A 83 -22.12 3.11 5.42
C ASN A 83 -21.33 1.99 4.70
N TYR A 84 -20.81 1.04 5.48
CA TYR A 84 -20.03 -0.08 4.93
C TYR A 84 -20.83 -0.94 3.92
N GLN A 85 -22.14 -1.11 4.11
CA GLN A 85 -22.98 -1.92 3.22
C GLN A 85 -23.13 -1.27 1.84
N LYS A 86 -23.29 0.06 1.81
CA LYS A 86 -23.43 0.83 0.57
C LYS A 86 -22.14 0.86 -0.26
N TYR A 87 -21.00 0.85 0.41
CA TYR A 87 -19.68 1.05 -0.18
C TYR A 87 -18.83 -0.22 -0.27
N ALA A 88 -19.33 -1.37 0.19
CA ALA A 88 -18.67 -2.66 0.04
C ALA A 88 -18.31 -2.93 -1.44
N GLY A 89 -17.06 -3.33 -1.69
CA GLY A 89 -16.55 -3.60 -3.04
C GLY A 89 -16.33 -2.37 -3.91
N LYS A 90 -16.48 -1.15 -3.37
CA LYS A 90 -16.23 0.12 -4.08
C LYS A 90 -15.06 0.85 -3.47
N ILE A 91 -14.31 1.57 -4.30
CA ILE A 91 -13.21 2.42 -3.86
C ILE A 91 -13.66 3.88 -3.86
N PHE A 92 -14.68 4.19 -3.04
CA PHE A 92 -15.35 5.50 -3.00
C PHE A 92 -14.49 6.65 -2.44
N PHE A 93 -13.34 6.32 -1.85
CA PHE A 93 -12.43 7.23 -1.17
C PHE A 93 -11.21 7.62 -2.04
N LEU A 94 -11.18 7.20 -3.30
CA LEU A 94 -10.16 7.58 -4.27
C LEU A 94 -10.50 8.89 -4.99
#